data_AF-A0A8T3ZR07-F1
#
_entry.id   AF-A0A8T3ZR07-F1
#
_cell.length_a   1.000
_cell.length_b   1.000
_cell.length_c   1.000
_cell.angle_alpha   90.00
_cell.angle_beta   90.00
_cell.angle_gamma   90.00
#
_symmetry.space_group_name_H-M   'P 1'
#
loop_
_entity.id
_entity.type
_entity.pdbx_description
1 polymer ?
#
loop_
_entity_poly.entity_id
_entity_poly.type
_entity_poly.pdbx_seq_one_letter_code
_entity_poly.pdbx_strand_id
1 'polypeptide(L)'
;MVYESGLKPIRQLKTLLPQFYAEEGRAAFIAGVAGRRDIPKEYIDRAILFYEGKKNYAAAKNLAAKAGMQRKAATLEQRMNSQNIQEDDVALVDVPTLKEFAAAKETVRRYERLACDAPVEIAVDVIDAYHSLGDADQGVRVALQYGLFQKAIQIREQDQDWRDAGAIAEAHGWYERAGVNYEKAKQLGKAGDCFAAEVEARKEARKKSKNLLVAAVSYLTSIHTPEEENLMVRAAGNYIAANWQESAEKVLGKIKNKARMYAFFEKQGDFKGAEEYAVLKGDFSRIEFYSTIDKLVDPEREQQARDQRAREQQAKDQQAREYQAREQRTKDQQAREYQAREQRTKEQQAREQQAKQNSLDARVSEPLLQLHPWSLNLEPMKPLSIDSLGMIYNPPKKTTQDVGNSSNTLTSNIIISAAGALLTTILTTLYTEAKGYFESDTNVSAKIDCPQHRETIEGKLCRIDRYHAAIHDAEKKYNIPNGLLAGIAMQESSGDPTYIGANGAGLFELSGADAANAGLNVYGKNLQRMAKQQNHRLEDMDNYDSRFSIGQTTDAAAKKLTALHSTTHLPGEGISEKDSWDFAVAAFAYGKDTAMQERQMNYVKNVHAFQEYYVLHGH
;
A
#
# COMPACT_ATOMS: atom_id res chain seq x y z
N MET A 1 -9.06 31.38 42.41
CA MET A 1 -9.13 30.26 41.44
C MET A 1 -8.19 30.59 40.30
N VAL A 2 -6.98 30.03 40.32
CA VAL A 2 -5.98 30.14 39.26
C VAL A 2 -6.17 28.90 38.38
N TYR A 3 -6.43 29.08 37.08
CA TYR A 3 -6.52 27.99 36.13
C TYR A 3 -5.10 27.48 35.83
N GLU A 4 -4.73 26.33 36.39
CA GLU A 4 -3.59 25.54 35.94
C GLU A 4 -3.94 24.90 34.58
N SER A 5 -3.43 25.49 33.49
CA SER A 5 -3.47 24.86 32.19
C SER A 5 -2.43 23.74 32.13
N GLY A 6 -2.84 22.51 32.40
CA GLY A 6 -2.01 21.31 32.24
C GLY A 6 -1.56 21.15 30.78
N LEU A 7 -0.34 21.58 30.47
CA LEU A 7 0.31 21.36 29.17
C LEU A 7 0.67 19.87 29.05
N LYS A 8 -0.03 19.14 28.17
CA LYS A 8 0.26 17.73 27.89
C LYS A 8 1.69 17.56 27.31
N PRO A 9 2.43 16.52 27.72
CA PRO A 9 3.74 16.19 27.15
C PRO A 9 3.63 15.84 25.67
N ILE A 10 4.62 16.24 24.87
CA ILE A 10 4.66 15.94 23.42
C ILE A 10 5.04 14.46 23.26
N ARG A 11 4.04 13.57 23.21
CA ARG A 11 4.24 12.14 22.88
C ARG A 11 4.90 11.93 21.51
N GLN A 12 4.88 12.94 20.65
CA GLN A 12 5.40 12.90 19.28
C GLN A 12 6.85 13.38 19.12
N LEU A 13 7.54 13.84 20.18
CA LEU A 13 8.89 14.39 20.03
C LEU A 13 9.87 13.34 19.50
N LYS A 14 9.67 12.08 19.90
CA LYS A 14 10.43 10.91 19.43
C LYS A 14 10.21 10.63 17.94
N THR A 15 9.08 11.05 17.40
CA THR A 15 8.70 10.88 15.98
C THR A 15 9.11 12.08 15.13
N LEU A 16 9.05 13.29 15.69
CA LEU A 16 9.38 14.55 14.99
C LEU A 16 10.89 14.77 14.88
N LEU A 17 11.67 14.47 15.93
CA LEU A 17 13.12 14.74 15.91
C LEU A 17 13.86 14.01 14.77
N PRO A 18 13.58 12.73 14.45
CA PRO A 18 14.19 12.05 13.30
C PRO A 18 13.91 12.69 11.93
N GLN A 19 12.86 13.51 11.80
CA GLN A 19 12.52 14.16 10.52
C GLN A 19 13.46 15.32 10.18
N PHE A 20 14.20 15.85 11.16
CA PHE A 20 15.24 16.84 10.92
C PHE A 20 16.53 16.13 10.50
N TYR A 21 16.87 16.22 9.21
CA TYR A 21 18.04 15.57 8.61
C TYR A 21 19.38 15.98 9.25
N ALA A 22 19.50 17.18 9.81
CA ALA A 22 20.71 17.68 10.45
C ALA A 22 20.59 17.76 11.99
N GLU A 23 21.69 17.47 12.70
CA GLU A 23 21.78 17.66 14.16
C GLU A 23 21.60 19.13 14.55
N GLU A 24 22.06 20.05 13.70
CA GLU A 24 21.84 21.50 13.75
C GLU A 24 20.34 21.84 13.90
N GLY A 25 19.50 21.26 13.03
CA GLY A 25 18.06 21.51 13.01
C GLY A 25 17.36 20.96 14.25
N ARG A 26 17.79 19.77 14.72
CA ARG A 26 17.29 19.16 15.96
C ARG A 26 17.65 19.99 17.18
N ALA A 27 18.90 20.44 17.29
CA ALA A 27 19.38 21.26 18.39
C ALA A 27 18.66 22.62 18.44
N ALA A 28 18.46 23.26 17.27
CA ALA A 28 17.72 24.52 17.17
C ALA A 28 16.25 24.36 17.55
N PHE A 29 15.58 23.29 17.10
CA PHE A 29 14.20 22.99 17.47
C PHE A 29 14.06 22.80 18.98
N ILE A 30 14.91 21.95 19.58
CA ILE A 30 14.94 21.70 21.03
C ILE A 30 15.18 23.01 21.80
N ALA A 31 16.09 23.86 21.34
CA ALA A 31 16.36 25.16 21.96
C ALA A 31 15.18 26.14 21.89
N GLY A 32 14.39 26.07 20.82
CA GLY A 32 13.19 26.88 20.62
C GLY A 32 12.02 26.48 21.53
N VAL A 33 11.90 25.19 21.85
CA VAL A 33 10.78 24.66 22.66
C VAL A 33 11.13 24.42 24.14
N ALA A 34 12.42 24.39 24.49
CA ALA A 34 12.88 24.25 25.87
C ALA A 34 12.31 25.36 26.79
N GLY A 35 11.80 24.95 27.96
CA GLY A 35 11.17 25.84 28.95
C GLY A 35 9.69 26.15 28.68
N ARG A 36 9.15 25.83 27.50
CA ARG A 36 7.72 25.95 27.18
C ARG A 36 6.99 24.61 27.24
N ARG A 37 7.72 23.50 27.18
CA ARG A 37 7.22 22.13 27.09
C ARG A 37 8.12 21.20 27.88
N ASP A 38 7.54 20.09 28.33
CA ASP A 38 8.27 18.99 28.95
C ASP A 38 9.00 18.19 27.85
N ILE A 39 10.31 18.37 27.75
CA ILE A 39 11.20 17.71 26.79
C ILE A 39 12.04 16.70 27.58
N PRO A 40 12.11 15.42 27.17
CA PRO A 40 12.96 14.46 27.84
C PRO A 40 14.41 14.96 27.92
N LYS A 41 14.99 14.85 29.12
CA LYS A 41 16.30 15.40 29.45
C LYS A 41 17.38 14.96 28.47
N GLU A 42 17.29 13.75 27.94
CA GLU A 42 18.26 13.18 26.99
C GLU A 42 18.37 13.99 25.69
N TYR A 43 17.26 14.57 25.22
CA TYR A 43 17.27 15.41 24.02
C TYR A 43 17.87 16.79 24.30
N ILE A 44 17.57 17.35 25.48
CA ILE A 44 18.17 18.61 25.95
C ILE A 44 19.69 18.43 26.08
N ASP A 45 20.14 17.35 26.70
CA ASP A 45 21.56 17.03 26.85
C ASP A 45 22.27 16.89 25.50
N ARG A 46 21.67 16.21 24.50
CA ARG A 46 22.23 16.11 23.14
C ARG A 46 22.33 17.46 22.44
N ALA A 47 21.30 18.30 22.54
CA ALA A 47 21.32 19.63 21.93
C ALA A 47 22.37 20.54 22.61
N ILE A 48 22.54 20.44 23.92
CA ILE A 48 23.62 21.12 24.66
C ILE A 48 24.99 20.64 24.18
N LEU A 49 25.20 19.32 24.07
CA LEU A 49 26.45 18.73 23.57
C LEU A 49 26.77 19.18 22.14
N PHE A 50 25.75 19.27 21.28
CA PHE A 50 25.90 19.79 19.93
C PHE A 50 26.43 21.23 19.94
N TYR A 51 25.82 22.14 20.72
CA TYR A 51 26.29 23.52 20.84
C TYR A 51 27.68 23.61 21.48
N GLU A 52 27.99 22.79 22.50
CA GLU A 52 29.33 22.69 23.09
C GLU A 52 30.38 22.25 22.03
N GLY A 53 30.04 21.28 21.18
CA GLY A 53 30.91 20.78 20.10
C GLY A 53 31.21 21.83 19.04
N LYS A 54 30.26 22.73 18.76
CA LYS A 54 30.45 23.90 17.88
C LYS A 54 31.09 25.09 18.62
N LYS A 55 31.49 24.94 19.89
CA LYS A 55 32.00 26.00 20.77
C LYS A 55 31.03 27.18 20.96
N ASN A 56 29.72 26.97 20.73
CA ASN A 56 28.68 27.96 21.00
C ASN A 56 28.18 27.80 22.43
N TYR A 57 29.04 28.12 23.40
CA TYR A 57 28.73 27.94 24.82
C TYR A 57 27.61 28.86 25.31
N ALA A 58 27.36 30.00 24.65
CA ALA A 58 26.25 30.89 24.96
C ALA A 58 24.88 30.24 24.63
N ALA A 59 24.73 29.64 23.45
CA ALA A 59 23.52 28.90 23.08
C ALA A 59 23.29 27.69 23.99
N ALA A 60 24.37 26.96 24.31
CA ALA A 60 24.33 25.85 25.26
C ALA A 60 23.89 26.32 26.66
N LYS A 61 24.45 27.45 27.17
CA LYS A 61 24.12 28.05 28.47
C LYS A 61 22.64 28.40 28.53
N ASN A 62 22.15 29.12 27.51
CA ASN A 62 20.76 29.55 27.41
C ASN A 62 19.79 28.37 27.32
N LEU A 63 20.13 27.33 26.56
CA LEU A 63 19.33 26.11 26.50
C LEU A 63 19.28 25.40 27.87
N ALA A 64 20.43 25.23 28.53
CA ALA A 64 20.50 24.63 29.86
C ALA A 64 19.66 25.43 30.89
N ALA A 65 19.73 26.77 30.85
CA ALA A 65 18.94 27.62 31.73
C ALA A 65 17.42 27.49 31.47
N LYS A 66 16.99 27.52 30.20
CA LYS A 66 15.57 27.32 29.81
C LYS A 66 15.04 25.95 30.22
N ALA A 67 15.89 24.93 30.20
CA ALA A 67 15.57 23.58 30.64
C ALA A 67 15.58 23.39 32.18
N GLY A 68 15.86 24.44 32.96
CA GLY A 68 15.97 24.35 34.41
C GLY A 68 17.26 23.69 34.91
N MET A 69 18.25 23.46 34.05
CA MET A 69 19.53 22.81 34.36
C MET A 69 20.57 23.81 34.89
N GLN A 70 20.27 24.46 36.01
CA GLN A 70 21.06 25.59 36.58
C GLN A 70 22.55 25.27 36.76
N ARG A 71 22.89 24.05 37.23
CA ARG A 71 24.30 23.63 37.40
C ARG A 71 25.06 23.59 36.08
N LYS A 72 24.44 23.05 35.02
CA LYS A 72 25.06 22.94 33.69
C LYS A 72 25.22 24.32 33.06
N ALA A 73 24.24 25.20 33.22
CA ALA A 73 24.33 26.60 32.80
C ALA A 73 25.52 27.32 33.47
N ALA A 74 25.68 27.18 34.79
CA ALA A 74 26.82 27.75 35.52
C ALA A 74 28.18 27.18 35.06
N THR A 75 28.27 25.88 34.78
CA THR A 75 29.50 25.27 34.21
C THR A 75 29.82 25.83 32.82
N LEU A 76 28.81 26.04 31.98
CA LEU A 76 28.98 26.60 30.64
C LEU A 76 29.43 28.07 30.70
N GLU A 77 28.92 28.83 31.66
CA GLU A 77 29.35 30.21 31.93
C GLU A 77 30.81 30.28 32.39
N GLN A 78 31.24 29.40 33.30
CA GLN A 78 32.65 29.29 33.68
C GLN A 78 33.56 28.97 32.48
N ARG A 79 33.10 28.10 31.57
CA ARG A 79 33.82 27.77 30.33
C ARG A 79 33.92 28.98 29.40
N MET A 80 32.83 29.72 29.20
CA MET A 80 32.84 30.96 28.41
C MET A 80 33.88 31.95 28.95
N ASN A 81 33.86 32.21 30.26
CA ASN A 81 34.79 33.13 30.91
C ASN A 81 36.25 32.66 30.80
N SER A 82 36.52 31.36 30.97
CA SER A 82 37.87 30.79 30.85
C SER A 82 38.46 30.88 29.44
N GLN A 83 37.60 30.93 28.41
CA GLN A 83 38.01 31.02 27.01
C GLN A 83 37.96 32.45 26.46
N ASN A 84 37.64 33.44 27.32
CA ASN A 84 37.48 34.84 26.95
C ASN A 84 36.50 35.06 25.77
N ILE A 85 35.44 34.24 25.69
CA ILE A 85 34.39 34.38 24.68
C ILE A 85 33.40 35.43 25.21
N GLN A 86 33.38 36.62 24.59
CA GLN A 86 32.37 37.62 24.93
C GLN A 86 30.99 37.17 24.44
N GLU A 87 29.95 37.46 25.22
CA GLU A 87 28.57 37.08 24.89
C GLU A 87 28.09 37.73 23.56
N ASP A 88 28.74 38.83 23.15
CA ASP A 88 28.48 39.59 21.92
C ASP A 88 29.25 39.07 20.68
N ASP A 89 30.35 38.33 20.87
CA ASP A 89 31.13 37.73 19.78
C ASP A 89 30.47 36.47 19.21
N VAL A 90 29.54 35.91 19.97
CA VAL A 90 28.67 34.86 19.49
C VAL A 90 27.52 35.58 18.82
N ALA A 91 27.61 35.74 17.49
CA ALA A 91 26.39 35.80 16.71
C ALA A 91 25.54 34.67 17.27
N LEU A 92 24.43 35.01 17.95
CA LEU A 92 23.35 34.06 18.11
C LEU A 92 23.31 33.37 16.74
N VAL A 93 23.17 32.05 16.72
CA VAL A 93 22.44 31.50 15.58
C VAL A 93 21.14 32.28 15.69
N ASP A 94 21.08 33.41 14.98
CA ASP A 94 19.87 34.09 14.65
C ASP A 94 19.07 32.88 14.20
N VAL A 95 17.90 32.72 14.77
CA VAL A 95 17.04 31.67 14.31
C VAL A 95 16.16 32.39 13.29
N PRO A 96 16.66 32.78 12.08
CA PRO A 96 15.79 33.14 10.98
C PRO A 96 14.70 32.07 10.93
N THR A 97 15.04 30.80 11.07
CA THR A 97 14.06 29.71 11.00
C THR A 97 12.87 29.78 11.97
N LEU A 98 12.88 30.41 13.15
CA LEU A 98 11.67 30.48 14.00
C LEU A 98 10.86 31.75 13.73
N LYS A 99 11.52 32.89 13.49
CA LYS A 99 10.86 34.12 13.08
C LYS A 99 10.35 34.03 11.64
N GLU A 100 11.12 33.42 10.75
CA GLU A 100 10.77 33.06 9.38
C GLU A 100 9.74 31.94 9.33
N PHE A 101 9.75 30.95 10.24
CA PHE A 101 8.66 29.97 10.27
C PHE A 101 7.37 30.57 10.82
N ALA A 102 7.45 31.46 11.82
CA ALA A 102 6.29 32.23 12.27
C ALA A 102 5.80 33.21 11.18
N ALA A 103 6.72 33.88 10.48
CA ALA A 103 6.41 34.77 9.37
C ALA A 103 5.92 34.01 8.14
N ALA A 104 6.44 32.82 7.85
CA ALA A 104 5.99 31.93 6.79
C ALA A 104 4.59 31.42 7.14
N LYS A 105 4.35 30.98 8.38
CA LYS A 105 3.01 30.57 8.82
C LYS A 105 2.00 31.72 8.75
N GLU A 106 2.40 32.94 9.12
CA GLU A 106 1.54 34.11 8.97
C GLU A 106 1.35 34.53 7.51
N THR A 107 2.37 34.34 6.67
CA THR A 107 2.31 34.57 5.22
C THR A 107 1.37 33.57 4.56
N VAL A 108 1.46 32.28 4.90
CA VAL A 108 0.57 31.22 4.44
C VAL A 108 -0.87 31.48 4.92
N ARG A 109 -1.08 31.91 6.17
CA ARG A 109 -2.41 32.34 6.66
C ARG A 109 -2.94 33.59 5.97
N ARG A 110 -2.06 34.52 5.59
CA ARG A 110 -2.43 35.68 4.78
C ARG A 110 -2.85 35.22 3.39
N TYR A 111 -2.13 34.27 2.80
CA TYR A 111 -2.52 33.63 1.54
C TYR A 111 -3.84 32.88 1.67
N GLU A 112 -4.09 32.10 2.72
CA GLU A 112 -5.39 31.44 2.94
C GLU A 112 -6.57 32.41 3.00
N ARG A 113 -6.40 33.55 3.67
CA ARG A 113 -7.43 34.61 3.73
C ARG A 113 -7.70 35.23 2.36
N LEU A 114 -6.67 35.32 1.52
CA LEU A 114 -6.81 35.76 0.13
C LEU A 114 -7.27 34.63 -0.78
N ALA A 115 -7.12 33.37 -0.36
CA ALA A 115 -7.27 32.23 -1.23
C ALA A 115 -8.72 31.85 -1.49
N CYS A 116 -9.68 32.31 -0.68
CA CYS A 116 -11.09 31.96 -0.88
C CYS A 116 -11.61 32.31 -2.30
N ASP A 117 -10.91 33.19 -3.03
CA ASP A 117 -11.10 33.48 -4.46
C ASP A 117 -9.82 33.32 -5.32
N ALA A 118 -8.75 32.72 -4.80
CA ALA A 118 -7.49 32.58 -5.52
C ALA A 118 -7.51 31.44 -6.55
N PRO A 119 -6.69 31.55 -7.60
CA PRO A 119 -6.43 30.46 -8.54
C PRO A 119 -5.94 29.20 -7.82
N VAL A 120 -6.30 28.03 -8.37
CA VAL A 120 -5.97 26.70 -7.84
C VAL A 120 -4.45 26.53 -7.64
N GLU A 121 -3.64 27.17 -8.48
CA GLU A 121 -2.18 27.15 -8.42
C GLU A 121 -1.66 27.70 -7.09
N ILE A 122 -2.23 28.81 -6.60
CA ILE A 122 -1.84 29.41 -5.32
C ILE A 122 -2.25 28.49 -4.16
N ALA A 123 -3.38 27.80 -4.28
CA ALA A 123 -3.81 26.83 -3.28
C ALA A 123 -2.82 25.66 -3.17
N VAL A 124 -2.29 25.15 -4.28
CA VAL A 124 -1.26 24.09 -4.28
C VAL A 124 0.00 24.55 -3.53
N ASP A 125 0.49 25.75 -3.81
CA ASP A 125 1.68 26.31 -3.12
C ASP A 125 1.44 26.46 -1.60
N VAL A 126 0.26 26.93 -1.21
CA VAL A 126 -0.15 27.05 0.20
C VAL A 126 -0.19 25.68 0.89
N ILE A 127 -0.72 24.66 0.21
CA ILE A 127 -0.79 23.30 0.71
C ILE A 127 0.62 22.71 0.91
N ASP A 128 1.49 22.88 -0.07
CA ASP A 128 2.88 22.39 -0.01
C ASP A 128 3.70 23.13 1.06
N ALA A 129 3.43 24.42 1.25
CA ALA A 129 3.99 25.18 2.36
C ALA A 129 3.52 24.62 3.71
N TYR A 130 2.23 24.33 3.88
CA TYR A 130 1.73 23.74 5.13
C TYR A 130 2.35 22.37 5.43
N HIS A 131 2.48 21.53 4.41
CA HIS A 131 3.11 20.22 4.56
C HIS A 131 4.60 20.33 4.92
N SER A 132 5.33 21.22 4.24
CA SER A 132 6.75 21.50 4.53
C SER A 132 6.98 22.07 5.93
N LEU A 133 5.99 22.80 6.46
CA LEU A 133 5.99 23.30 7.84
C LEU A 133 5.56 22.23 8.87
N GLY A 134 5.28 20.99 8.45
CA GLY A 134 4.82 19.91 9.33
C GLY A 134 3.40 20.11 9.87
N ASP A 135 2.58 20.96 9.24
CA ASP A 135 1.17 21.20 9.57
C ASP A 135 0.27 20.55 8.50
N ALA A 136 0.46 19.24 8.32
CA ALA A 136 -0.22 18.46 7.29
C ALA A 136 -1.75 18.50 7.42
N ASP A 137 -2.28 18.58 8.65
CA ASP A 137 -3.72 18.72 8.89
C ASP A 137 -4.29 19.98 8.24
N GLN A 138 -3.56 21.10 8.31
CA GLN A 138 -3.97 22.34 7.66
C GLN A 138 -3.83 22.23 6.14
N GLY A 139 -2.74 21.66 5.64
CA GLY A 139 -2.55 21.38 4.21
C GLY A 139 -3.67 20.53 3.63
N VAL A 140 -4.07 19.46 4.32
CA VAL A 140 -5.21 18.60 3.94
C VAL A 140 -6.52 19.36 3.99
N ARG A 141 -6.79 20.15 5.04
CA ARG A 141 -8.01 20.99 5.11
C ARG A 141 -8.14 21.94 3.93
N VAL A 142 -7.04 22.65 3.60
CA VAL A 142 -7.00 23.55 2.44
C VAL A 142 -7.23 22.74 1.17
N ALA A 143 -6.50 21.64 0.97
CA ALA A 143 -6.68 20.79 -0.21
C ALA A 143 -8.13 20.33 -0.41
N LEU A 144 -8.81 19.89 0.65
CA LEU A 144 -10.21 19.50 0.59
C LEU A 144 -11.14 20.69 0.27
N GLN A 145 -10.87 21.88 0.81
CA GLN A 145 -11.64 23.09 0.54
C GLN A 145 -11.60 23.51 -0.95
N TYR A 146 -10.47 23.33 -1.64
CA TYR A 146 -10.31 23.63 -3.07
C TYR A 146 -10.65 22.46 -4.00
N GLY A 147 -11.16 21.35 -3.47
CA GLY A 147 -11.43 20.16 -4.28
C GLY A 147 -10.18 19.42 -4.79
N LEU A 148 -9.02 19.68 -4.19
CA LEU A 148 -7.73 19.04 -4.49
C LEU A 148 -7.58 17.71 -3.74
N PHE A 149 -8.57 16.82 -3.89
CA PHE A 149 -8.66 15.57 -3.13
C PHE A 149 -7.43 14.67 -3.30
N GLN A 150 -6.82 14.66 -4.49
CA GLN A 150 -5.59 13.90 -4.73
C GLN A 150 -4.42 14.39 -3.89
N LYS A 151 -4.27 15.70 -3.78
CA LYS A 151 -3.20 16.30 -2.99
C LYS A 151 -3.41 16.01 -1.50
N ALA A 152 -4.66 16.11 -1.03
CA ALA A 152 -5.04 15.73 0.33
C ALA A 152 -4.66 14.28 0.65
N ILE A 153 -4.98 13.35 -0.24
CA ILE A 153 -4.63 11.93 -0.08
C ILE A 153 -3.12 11.73 -0.10
N GLN A 154 -2.39 12.36 -1.02
CA GLN A 154 -0.93 12.27 -1.11
C GLN A 154 -0.24 12.72 0.17
N ILE A 155 -0.68 13.82 0.79
CA ILE A 155 -0.13 14.31 2.05
C ILE A 155 -0.30 13.28 3.16
N ARG A 156 -1.50 12.69 3.28
CA ARG A 156 -1.75 11.63 4.28
C ARG A 156 -0.97 10.35 4.02
N GLU A 157 -0.80 9.98 2.76
CA GLU A 157 0.04 8.84 2.37
C GLU A 157 1.53 9.08 2.72
N GLN A 158 2.05 10.30 2.50
CA GLN A 158 3.42 10.68 2.85
C GLN A 158 3.65 10.68 4.37
N ASP A 159 2.66 11.12 5.13
CA ASP A 159 2.68 11.10 6.60
C ASP A 159 2.41 9.70 7.18
N GLN A 160 2.18 8.70 6.32
CA GLN A 160 1.82 7.32 6.69
C GLN A 160 0.51 7.23 7.50
N ASP A 161 -0.36 8.24 7.41
CA ASP A 161 -1.74 8.18 7.94
C ASP A 161 -2.66 7.53 6.89
N TRP A 162 -2.41 6.25 6.65
CA TRP A 162 -3.12 5.45 5.65
C TRP A 162 -4.63 5.36 5.92
N ARG A 163 -5.06 5.51 7.18
CA ARG A 163 -6.47 5.48 7.55
C ARG A 163 -7.20 6.72 7.04
N ASP A 164 -6.64 7.91 7.28
CA ASP A 164 -7.25 9.16 6.82
C ASP A 164 -7.17 9.27 5.29
N ALA A 165 -6.03 8.85 4.70
CA ALA A 165 -5.88 8.74 3.25
C ALA A 165 -6.97 7.83 2.61
N GLY A 166 -7.24 6.68 3.22
CA GLY A 166 -8.28 5.75 2.80
C GLY A 166 -9.69 6.36 2.90
N ALA A 167 -9.99 7.04 4.00
CA ALA A 167 -11.28 7.68 4.22
C ALA A 167 -11.55 8.82 3.23
N ILE A 168 -10.55 9.65 2.94
CA ILE A 168 -10.67 10.72 1.93
C ILE A 168 -10.91 10.10 0.55
N ALA A 169 -10.11 9.10 0.14
CA ALA A 169 -10.28 8.43 -1.15
C ALA A 169 -11.68 7.78 -1.30
N GLU A 170 -12.17 7.11 -0.26
CA GLU A 170 -13.50 6.49 -0.23
C GLU A 170 -14.61 7.53 -0.38
N ALA A 171 -14.54 8.65 0.34
CA ALA A 171 -15.52 9.73 0.29
C ALA A 171 -15.67 10.38 -1.11
N HIS A 172 -14.63 10.27 -1.94
CA HIS A 172 -14.61 10.80 -3.30
C HIS A 172 -14.77 9.72 -4.40
N GLY A 173 -15.14 8.50 -4.02
CA GLY A 173 -15.40 7.41 -4.95
C GLY A 173 -14.15 6.82 -5.60
N TRP A 174 -12.97 7.04 -5.02
CA TRP A 174 -11.70 6.47 -5.50
C TRP A 174 -11.43 5.15 -4.78
N TYR A 175 -12.34 4.20 -4.97
CA TYR A 175 -12.43 3.00 -4.15
C TYR A 175 -11.19 2.11 -4.26
N GLU A 176 -10.58 1.99 -5.44
CA GLU A 176 -9.33 1.23 -5.57
C GLU A 176 -8.19 1.78 -4.70
N ARG A 177 -7.96 3.10 -4.77
CA ARG A 177 -6.93 3.77 -3.95
C ARG A 177 -7.28 3.72 -2.46
N ALA A 178 -8.56 3.87 -2.12
CA ALA A 178 -9.05 3.71 -0.76
C ALA A 178 -8.76 2.30 -0.22
N GLY A 179 -9.01 1.26 -1.02
CA GLY A 179 -8.72 -0.14 -0.69
C GLY A 179 -7.24 -0.35 -0.37
N VAL A 180 -6.34 0.15 -1.22
CA VAL A 180 -4.88 0.07 -1.00
C VAL A 180 -4.47 0.77 0.31
N ASN A 181 -5.02 1.95 0.58
CA ASN A 181 -4.71 2.69 1.81
C ASN A 181 -5.26 1.98 3.06
N TYR A 182 -6.46 1.39 3.00
CA TYR A 182 -6.98 0.59 4.11
C TYR A 182 -6.20 -0.71 4.35
N GLU A 183 -5.66 -1.36 3.31
CA GLU A 183 -4.73 -2.49 3.48
C GLU A 183 -3.47 -2.08 4.26
N LYS A 184 -2.84 -0.97 3.87
CA LYS A 184 -1.67 -0.41 4.58
C LYS A 184 -2.00 -0.03 6.03
N ALA A 185 -3.23 0.45 6.28
CA ALA A 185 -3.76 0.74 7.61
C ALA A 185 -4.16 -0.53 8.41
N LYS A 186 -4.04 -1.73 7.84
CA LYS A 186 -4.52 -3.02 8.40
C LYS A 186 -6.03 -3.04 8.71
N GLN A 187 -6.81 -2.25 7.97
CA GLN A 187 -8.29 -2.24 8.04
C GLN A 187 -8.87 -3.11 6.93
N LEU A 188 -8.55 -4.40 6.97
CA LEU A 188 -8.78 -5.33 5.86
C LEU A 188 -10.26 -5.45 5.47
N GLY A 189 -11.19 -5.43 6.43
CA GLY A 189 -12.63 -5.45 6.13
C GLY A 189 -13.07 -4.25 5.26
N LYS A 190 -12.60 -3.04 5.59
CA LYS A 190 -12.87 -1.83 4.80
C LYS A 190 -12.19 -1.86 3.43
N ALA A 191 -10.99 -2.42 3.35
CA ALA A 191 -10.32 -2.61 2.08
C ALA A 191 -11.13 -3.53 1.16
N GLY A 192 -11.68 -4.63 1.70
CA GLY A 192 -12.60 -5.52 1.01
C GLY A 192 -13.84 -4.80 0.47
N ASP A 193 -14.47 -3.96 1.31
CA ASP A 193 -15.64 -3.16 0.91
C ASP A 193 -15.32 -2.21 -0.24
N CYS A 194 -14.17 -1.54 -0.20
CA CYS A 194 -13.74 -0.61 -1.24
C CYS A 194 -13.48 -1.34 -2.58
N PHE A 195 -12.73 -2.45 -2.58
CA PHE A 195 -12.49 -3.18 -3.83
C PHE A 195 -13.79 -3.77 -4.43
N ALA A 196 -14.72 -4.22 -3.59
CA ALA A 196 -16.04 -4.65 -4.06
C ALA A 196 -16.85 -3.47 -4.64
N ALA A 197 -16.79 -2.29 -4.03
CA ALA A 197 -17.44 -1.08 -4.53
C ALA A 197 -16.85 -0.61 -5.87
N GLU A 198 -15.52 -0.69 -6.04
CA GLU A 198 -14.83 -0.37 -7.30
C GLU A 198 -15.36 -1.22 -8.46
N VAL A 199 -15.52 -2.53 -8.24
CA VAL A 199 -16.04 -3.45 -9.26
C VAL A 199 -17.47 -3.08 -9.68
N GLU A 200 -18.33 -2.72 -8.72
CA GLU A 200 -19.69 -2.27 -9.03
C GLU A 200 -19.69 -0.90 -9.73
N ALA A 201 -18.79 0.02 -9.34
CA ALA A 201 -18.62 1.31 -10.01
C ALA A 201 -18.20 1.14 -11.49
N ARG A 202 -17.24 0.26 -11.78
CA ARG A 202 -16.80 -0.07 -13.14
C ARG A 202 -17.91 -0.71 -13.99
N LYS A 203 -18.74 -1.58 -13.40
CA LYS A 203 -19.94 -2.13 -14.06
C LYS A 203 -20.94 -1.03 -14.43
N GLU A 204 -21.25 -0.13 -13.50
CA GLU A 204 -22.17 0.97 -13.76
C GLU A 204 -21.62 1.94 -14.82
N ALA A 205 -20.32 2.20 -14.81
CA ALA A 205 -19.66 3.00 -15.85
C ALA A 205 -19.78 2.35 -17.24
N ARG A 206 -19.60 1.02 -17.34
CA ARG A 206 -19.79 0.27 -18.61
C ARG A 206 -21.23 0.30 -19.10
N LYS A 207 -22.21 0.17 -18.19
CA LYS A 207 -23.64 0.31 -18.54
C LYS A 207 -23.98 1.70 -19.09
N LYS A 208 -23.33 2.74 -18.55
CA LYS A 208 -23.50 4.14 -18.99
C LYS A 208 -22.63 4.52 -20.18
N SER A 209 -21.79 3.61 -20.68
CA SER A 209 -20.91 3.89 -21.82
C SER A 209 -21.73 4.21 -23.07
N LYS A 210 -21.37 5.30 -23.76
CA LYS A 210 -21.98 5.67 -25.05
C LYS A 210 -21.64 4.69 -26.17
N ASN A 211 -20.63 3.83 -25.97
CA ASN A 211 -20.31 2.78 -26.91
C ASN A 211 -21.33 1.64 -26.76
N LEU A 212 -22.27 1.57 -27.71
CA LEU A 212 -23.39 0.62 -27.71
C LEU A 212 -22.93 -0.84 -27.61
N LEU A 213 -21.77 -1.17 -28.21
CA LEU A 213 -21.20 -2.50 -28.16
C LEU A 213 -20.70 -2.85 -26.76
N VAL A 214 -19.99 -1.93 -26.11
CA VAL A 214 -19.50 -2.11 -24.73
C VAL A 214 -20.67 -2.23 -23.76
N ALA A 215 -21.71 -1.40 -23.93
CA ALA A 215 -22.92 -1.47 -23.13
C ALA A 215 -23.68 -2.78 -23.34
N ALA A 216 -23.85 -3.23 -24.60
CA ALA A 216 -24.55 -4.46 -24.94
C ALA A 216 -23.80 -5.71 -24.45
N VAL A 217 -22.48 -5.77 -24.63
CA VAL A 217 -21.64 -6.87 -24.12
C VAL A 217 -21.68 -6.91 -22.59
N SER A 218 -21.59 -5.75 -21.93
CA SER A 218 -21.70 -5.66 -20.47
C SER A 218 -23.07 -6.12 -19.97
N TYR A 219 -24.15 -5.79 -20.69
CA TYR A 219 -25.53 -6.16 -20.31
C TYR A 219 -25.78 -7.66 -20.50
N LEU A 220 -25.31 -8.24 -21.61
CA LEU A 220 -25.60 -9.62 -21.98
C LEU A 220 -24.74 -10.65 -21.24
N THR A 221 -23.48 -10.33 -20.97
CA THR A 221 -22.54 -11.37 -20.56
C THR A 221 -22.42 -11.53 -19.05
N SER A 222 -22.72 -10.52 -18.23
CA SER A 222 -22.37 -10.50 -16.79
C SER A 222 -20.89 -10.89 -16.52
N ILE A 223 -20.03 -10.81 -17.55
CA ILE A 223 -18.64 -11.22 -17.48
C ILE A 223 -17.84 -10.08 -16.87
N HIS A 224 -17.14 -10.41 -15.79
CA HIS A 224 -16.16 -9.52 -15.19
C HIS A 224 -14.93 -9.43 -16.08
N THR A 225 -14.35 -8.24 -16.23
CA THR A 225 -13.04 -8.11 -16.88
C THR A 225 -11.98 -8.79 -16.01
N PRO A 226 -10.82 -9.20 -16.56
CA PRO A 226 -9.72 -9.75 -15.76
C PRO A 226 -9.31 -8.84 -14.59
N GLU A 227 -9.36 -7.52 -14.78
CA GLU A 227 -9.09 -6.53 -13.72
C GLU A 227 -10.15 -6.54 -12.63
N GLU A 228 -11.44 -6.60 -12.98
CA GLU A 228 -12.53 -6.73 -12.00
C GLU A 228 -12.47 -8.06 -11.26
N GLU A 229 -12.08 -9.15 -11.94
CA GLU A 229 -11.81 -10.43 -11.30
C GLU A 229 -10.69 -10.28 -10.27
N ASN A 230 -9.56 -9.65 -10.61
CA ASN A 230 -8.46 -9.38 -9.68
C ASN A 230 -8.91 -8.55 -8.46
N LEU A 231 -9.71 -7.49 -8.67
CA LEU A 231 -10.25 -6.67 -7.59
C LEU A 231 -11.18 -7.47 -6.68
N MET A 232 -12.04 -8.34 -7.23
CA MET A 232 -12.88 -9.23 -6.43
C MET A 232 -12.06 -10.27 -5.65
N VAL A 233 -10.98 -10.81 -6.22
CA VAL A 233 -10.08 -11.73 -5.50
C VAL A 233 -9.43 -11.00 -4.33
N ARG A 234 -8.88 -9.81 -4.59
CA ARG A 234 -8.27 -8.97 -3.56
C ARG A 234 -9.27 -8.59 -2.47
N ALA A 235 -10.52 -8.29 -2.83
CA ALA A 235 -11.60 -8.04 -1.89
C ALA A 235 -11.87 -9.27 -1.00
N ALA A 236 -12.00 -10.45 -1.60
CA ALA A 236 -12.24 -11.70 -0.88
C ALA A 236 -11.08 -12.05 0.07
N GLY A 237 -9.82 -11.91 -0.39
CA GLY A 237 -8.64 -12.14 0.44
C GLY A 237 -8.61 -11.21 1.66
N ASN A 238 -8.94 -9.93 1.47
CA ASN A 238 -9.05 -8.97 2.57
C ASN A 238 -10.16 -9.32 3.57
N TYR A 239 -11.32 -9.77 3.09
CA TYR A 239 -12.40 -10.24 3.97
C TYR A 239 -12.00 -11.48 4.76
N ILE A 240 -11.34 -12.46 4.14
CA ILE A 240 -10.85 -13.66 4.82
C ILE A 240 -9.86 -13.26 5.93
N ALA A 241 -8.89 -12.40 5.62
CA ALA A 241 -7.92 -11.92 6.59
C ALA A 241 -8.54 -11.06 7.72
N ALA A 242 -9.72 -10.47 7.49
CA ALA A 242 -10.52 -9.78 8.50
C ALA A 242 -11.46 -10.71 9.31
N ASN A 243 -11.46 -12.04 9.05
CA ASN A 243 -12.44 -13.00 9.56
C ASN A 243 -13.89 -12.70 9.14
N TRP A 244 -14.12 -12.12 7.96
CA TRP A 244 -15.44 -11.82 7.40
C TRP A 244 -15.83 -12.83 6.32
N GLN A 245 -16.01 -14.10 6.73
CA GLN A 245 -16.25 -15.22 5.81
C GLN A 245 -17.48 -15.03 4.92
N GLU A 246 -18.61 -14.55 5.47
CA GLU A 246 -19.84 -14.33 4.71
C GLU A 246 -19.65 -13.32 3.56
N SER A 247 -18.92 -12.22 3.83
CA SER A 247 -18.59 -11.22 2.80
C SER A 247 -17.67 -11.79 1.72
N ALA A 248 -16.67 -12.58 2.12
CA ALA A 248 -15.79 -13.26 1.18
C ALA A 248 -16.56 -14.23 0.27
N GLU A 249 -17.42 -15.07 0.84
CA GLU A 249 -18.27 -16.00 0.10
C GLU A 249 -19.19 -15.27 -0.88
N LYS A 250 -19.79 -14.16 -0.45
CA LYS A 250 -20.65 -13.33 -1.29
C LYS A 250 -19.92 -12.76 -2.50
N VAL A 251 -18.69 -12.27 -2.33
CA VAL A 251 -17.87 -11.77 -3.45
C VAL A 251 -17.42 -12.92 -4.36
N LEU A 252 -16.91 -14.02 -3.78
CA LEU A 252 -16.47 -15.19 -4.53
C LEU A 252 -17.63 -15.91 -5.25
N GLY A 253 -18.85 -15.80 -4.76
CA GLY A 253 -20.06 -16.31 -5.42
C GLY A 253 -20.37 -15.58 -6.74
N LYS A 254 -19.90 -14.34 -6.89
CA LYS A 254 -20.03 -13.58 -8.15
C LYS A 254 -19.03 -14.01 -9.22
N ILE A 255 -17.94 -14.68 -8.83
CA ILE A 255 -16.90 -15.18 -9.76
C ILE A 255 -17.34 -16.54 -10.30
N LYS A 256 -17.90 -16.57 -11.50
CA LYS A 256 -18.43 -17.81 -12.12
C LYS A 256 -17.33 -18.80 -12.54
N ASN A 257 -16.08 -18.35 -12.71
CA ASN A 257 -15.00 -19.18 -13.23
C ASN A 257 -14.03 -19.63 -12.13
N LYS A 258 -14.28 -20.84 -11.58
CA LYS A 258 -13.42 -21.46 -10.55
C LYS A 258 -11.96 -21.63 -11.02
N ALA A 259 -11.73 -21.96 -12.29
CA ALA A 259 -10.40 -22.22 -12.82
C ALA A 259 -9.54 -20.94 -12.86
N ARG A 260 -10.14 -19.79 -13.15
CA ARG A 260 -9.42 -18.50 -13.14
C ARG A 260 -8.98 -18.07 -11.74
N MET A 261 -9.78 -18.37 -10.72
CA MET A 261 -9.40 -18.10 -9.32
C MET A 261 -8.16 -18.88 -8.91
N TYR A 262 -8.14 -20.17 -9.22
CA TYR A 262 -6.96 -21.00 -8.98
C TYR A 262 -5.73 -20.49 -9.72
N ALA A 263 -5.87 -20.15 -11.01
CA ALA A 263 -4.79 -19.60 -11.82
C ALA A 263 -4.26 -18.25 -11.27
N PHE A 264 -5.13 -17.42 -10.67
CA PHE A 264 -4.71 -16.17 -10.04
C PHE A 264 -3.81 -16.43 -8.83
N PHE A 265 -4.24 -17.30 -7.91
CA PHE A 265 -3.43 -17.63 -6.72
C PHE A 265 -2.11 -18.29 -7.12
N GLU A 266 -2.14 -19.20 -8.10
CA GLU A 266 -0.94 -19.83 -8.68
C GLU A 266 0.03 -18.77 -9.25
N LYS A 267 -0.47 -17.77 -9.97
CA LYS A 267 0.36 -16.71 -10.55
C LYS A 267 1.00 -15.80 -9.50
N GLN A 268 0.32 -15.56 -8.37
CA GLN A 268 0.84 -14.76 -7.25
C GLN A 268 1.79 -15.57 -6.35
N GLY A 269 1.89 -16.89 -6.54
CA GLY A 269 2.59 -17.79 -5.63
C GLY A 269 1.90 -17.93 -4.26
N ASP A 270 0.64 -17.51 -4.14
CA ASP A 270 -0.14 -17.59 -2.90
C ASP A 270 -0.90 -18.93 -2.83
N PHE A 271 -0.12 -20.00 -2.68
CA PHE A 271 -0.67 -21.37 -2.67
C PHE A 271 -1.54 -21.62 -1.44
N LYS A 272 -1.27 -20.96 -0.31
CA LYS A 272 -2.14 -20.98 0.86
C LYS A 272 -3.51 -20.35 0.58
N GLY A 273 -3.55 -19.19 -0.09
CA GLY A 273 -4.82 -18.60 -0.54
C GLY A 273 -5.59 -19.51 -1.51
N ALA A 274 -4.87 -20.21 -2.39
CA ALA A 274 -5.46 -21.22 -3.28
C ALA A 274 -6.08 -22.41 -2.53
N GLU A 275 -5.40 -22.90 -1.49
CA GLU A 275 -5.88 -23.95 -0.60
C GLU A 275 -7.14 -23.52 0.15
N GLU A 276 -7.11 -22.35 0.80
CA GLU A 276 -8.26 -21.80 1.53
C GLU A 276 -9.48 -21.61 0.62
N TYR A 277 -9.26 -21.15 -0.62
CA TYR A 277 -10.32 -21.07 -1.62
C TYR A 277 -10.86 -22.45 -2.03
N ALA A 278 -9.98 -23.46 -2.18
CA ALA A 278 -10.38 -24.83 -2.47
C ALA A 278 -11.22 -25.43 -1.33
N VAL A 279 -10.87 -25.16 -0.06
CA VAL A 279 -11.67 -25.54 1.12
C VAL A 279 -13.06 -24.93 1.04
N LEU A 280 -13.14 -23.62 0.78
CA LEU A 280 -14.40 -22.88 0.70
C LEU A 280 -15.31 -23.36 -0.44
N LYS A 281 -14.73 -23.85 -1.55
CA LYS A 281 -15.49 -24.43 -2.68
C LYS A 281 -15.71 -25.93 -2.56
N GLY A 282 -15.21 -26.59 -1.52
CA GLY A 282 -15.29 -28.03 -1.32
C GLY A 282 -14.54 -28.85 -2.38
N ASP A 283 -13.45 -28.31 -2.93
CA ASP A 283 -12.64 -28.94 -3.97
C ASP A 283 -11.45 -29.70 -3.36
N PHE A 284 -11.73 -30.85 -2.76
CA PHE A 284 -10.75 -31.65 -2.01
C PHE A 284 -9.48 -32.00 -2.81
N SER A 285 -9.61 -32.17 -4.13
CA SER A 285 -8.47 -32.47 -5.01
C SER A 285 -7.45 -31.33 -5.08
N ARG A 286 -7.93 -30.08 -5.07
CA ARG A 286 -7.09 -28.88 -5.10
C ARG A 286 -6.54 -28.52 -3.73
N ILE A 287 -7.28 -28.82 -2.64
CA ILE A 287 -6.79 -28.64 -1.27
C ILE A 287 -5.49 -29.42 -1.06
N GLU A 288 -5.48 -30.71 -1.39
CA GLU A 288 -4.31 -31.56 -1.21
C GLU A 288 -3.13 -31.09 -2.09
N PHE A 289 -3.41 -30.74 -3.35
CA PHE A 289 -2.42 -30.21 -4.27
C PHE A 289 -1.76 -28.92 -3.74
N TYR A 290 -2.56 -27.92 -3.35
CA TYR A 290 -2.00 -26.64 -2.90
C TYR A 290 -1.35 -26.70 -1.54
N SER A 291 -1.87 -27.47 -0.58
CA SER A 291 -1.16 -27.64 0.70
C SER A 291 0.18 -28.35 0.50
N THR A 292 0.30 -29.23 -0.52
CA THR A 292 1.57 -29.86 -0.86
C THR A 292 2.55 -28.86 -1.47
N ILE A 293 2.08 -27.98 -2.37
CA ILE A 293 2.95 -26.95 -2.97
C ILE A 293 3.37 -25.91 -1.93
N ASP A 294 2.48 -25.43 -1.05
CA ASP A 294 2.80 -24.44 -0.02
C ASP A 294 3.94 -24.93 0.88
N LYS A 295 3.90 -26.21 1.27
CA LYS A 295 4.95 -26.89 2.04
C LYS A 295 6.29 -26.99 1.32
N LEU A 296 6.26 -27.14 -0.01
CA LEU A 296 7.47 -27.24 -0.84
C LEU A 296 8.09 -25.87 -1.12
N VAL A 297 7.26 -24.82 -1.24
CA VAL A 297 7.70 -23.46 -1.58
C VAL A 297 8.32 -22.75 -0.38
N ASP A 298 7.83 -23.00 0.84
CA ASP A 298 8.37 -22.40 2.07
C ASP A 298 8.67 -23.48 3.14
N PRO A 299 9.78 -24.23 2.98
CA PRO A 299 10.15 -25.29 3.92
C PRO A 299 10.51 -24.74 5.31
N GLU A 300 10.94 -23.48 5.42
CA GLU A 300 11.23 -22.84 6.71
C GLU A 300 9.95 -22.63 7.53
N ARG A 301 8.86 -22.21 6.88
CA ARG A 301 7.56 -22.07 7.54
C ARG A 301 7.02 -23.40 8.05
N GLU A 302 7.19 -24.48 7.30
CA GLU A 302 6.85 -25.81 7.79
C GLU A 302 7.76 -26.26 8.93
N GLN A 303 9.06 -25.97 8.86
CA GLN A 303 9.99 -26.26 9.95
C GLN A 303 9.60 -25.52 11.24
N GLN A 304 9.23 -24.24 11.15
CA GLN A 304 8.72 -23.47 12.29
C GLN A 304 7.42 -24.07 12.86
N ALA A 305 6.49 -24.49 12.00
CA ALA A 305 5.26 -25.15 12.44
C ALA A 305 5.53 -26.50 13.12
N ARG A 306 6.50 -27.27 12.62
CA ARG A 306 6.96 -28.53 13.26
C ARG A 306 7.59 -28.26 14.62
N ASP A 307 8.45 -27.26 14.73
CA ASP A 307 9.08 -26.87 15.99
C ASP A 307 8.05 -26.39 17.01
N GLN A 308 7.04 -25.64 16.57
CA GLN A 308 5.93 -25.20 17.44
C GLN A 308 5.10 -26.38 17.92
N ARG A 309 4.74 -27.32 17.04
CA ARG A 309 4.02 -28.56 17.42
C ARG A 309 4.85 -29.43 18.37
N ALA A 310 6.16 -29.52 18.15
CA ALA A 310 7.06 -30.24 19.05
C ALA A 310 7.09 -29.59 20.45
N ARG A 311 7.12 -28.25 20.54
CA ARG A 311 7.05 -27.51 21.81
C ARG A 311 5.70 -27.71 22.50
N GLU A 312 4.60 -27.64 21.78
CA GLU A 312 3.26 -27.89 22.34
C GLU A 312 3.12 -29.33 22.84
N GLN A 313 3.65 -30.31 22.11
CA GLN A 313 3.64 -31.70 22.55
C GLN A 313 4.51 -31.91 23.80
N GLN A 314 5.70 -31.31 23.85
CA GLN A 314 6.55 -31.33 25.05
C GLN A 314 5.85 -30.68 26.25
N ALA A 315 5.13 -29.58 26.04
CA ALA A 315 4.35 -28.92 27.10
C ALA A 315 3.21 -29.80 27.60
N LYS A 316 2.48 -30.49 26.70
CA LYS A 316 1.44 -31.46 27.07
C LYS A 316 2.01 -32.65 27.84
N ASP A 317 3.15 -33.18 27.40
CA ASP A 317 3.81 -34.29 28.08
C ASP A 317 4.34 -33.89 29.47
N GLN A 318 4.84 -32.66 29.64
CA GLN A 318 5.20 -32.10 30.95
C GLN A 318 3.98 -31.97 31.85
N GLN A 319 2.87 -31.43 31.35
CA GLN A 319 1.62 -31.32 32.12
C GLN A 319 1.09 -32.71 32.54
N ALA A 320 1.16 -33.71 31.66
CA ALA A 320 0.77 -35.08 31.99
C ALA A 320 1.64 -35.70 33.09
N ARG A 321 2.97 -35.48 33.05
CA ARG A 321 3.90 -35.94 34.09
C ARG A 321 3.65 -35.24 35.43
N GLU A 322 3.41 -33.94 35.42
CA GLU A 322 3.06 -33.19 36.63
C GLU A 322 1.74 -33.69 37.24
N TYR A 323 0.75 -33.99 36.40
CA TYR A 323 -0.53 -34.53 36.84
C TYR A 323 -0.35 -35.90 37.53
N GLN A 324 0.41 -36.81 36.92
CA GLN A 324 0.73 -38.11 37.52
C GLN A 324 1.52 -37.97 38.83
N ALA A 325 2.49 -37.04 38.91
CA ALA A 325 3.24 -36.80 40.12
C ALA A 325 2.37 -36.25 41.26
N ARG A 326 1.39 -35.38 40.96
CA ARG A 326 0.41 -34.88 41.93
C ARG A 326 -0.52 -35.98 42.43
N GLU A 327 -0.98 -36.85 41.54
CA GLU A 327 -1.81 -37.99 41.91
C GLU A 327 -1.05 -38.94 42.85
N GLN A 328 0.21 -39.24 42.55
CA GLN A 328 1.05 -40.08 43.40
C GLN A 328 1.29 -39.47 44.78
N ARG A 329 1.59 -38.16 44.86
CA ARG A 329 1.73 -37.46 46.15
C ARG A 329 0.46 -37.52 46.98
N THR A 330 -0.70 -37.44 46.33
CA THR A 330 -2.00 -37.51 47.00
C THR A 330 -2.25 -38.91 47.56
N LYS A 331 -1.93 -39.97 46.80
CA LYS A 331 -2.01 -41.37 47.27
C LYS A 331 -1.06 -41.61 48.45
N ASP A 332 0.18 -41.12 48.38
CA ASP A 332 1.15 -41.27 49.46
C ASP A 332 0.71 -40.52 50.73
N GLN A 333 0.12 -39.32 50.58
CA GLN A 333 -0.42 -38.56 51.70
C GLN A 333 -1.61 -39.27 52.35
N GLN A 334 -2.53 -39.82 51.55
CA GLN A 334 -3.64 -40.63 52.05
C GLN A 334 -3.16 -41.90 52.76
N ALA A 335 -2.13 -42.58 52.24
CA ALA A 335 -1.54 -43.75 52.88
C ALA A 335 -0.92 -43.41 54.25
N ARG A 336 -0.21 -42.29 54.35
CA ARG A 336 0.35 -41.80 55.62
C ARG A 336 -0.73 -41.42 56.63
N GLU A 337 -1.79 -40.74 56.17
CA GLU A 337 -2.94 -40.43 57.03
C GLU A 337 -3.65 -41.69 57.51
N TYR A 338 -3.78 -42.71 56.65
CA TYR A 338 -4.37 -43.99 57.03
C TYR A 338 -3.53 -44.71 58.10
N GLN A 339 -2.21 -44.79 57.92
CA GLN A 339 -1.30 -45.35 58.94
C GLN A 339 -1.33 -44.57 60.26
N ALA A 340 -1.38 -43.24 60.20
CA ALA A 340 -1.48 -42.39 61.39
C ALA A 340 -2.82 -42.58 62.12
N ARG A 341 -3.93 -42.75 61.38
CA ARG A 341 -5.24 -43.09 61.96
C ARG A 341 -5.20 -44.46 62.61
N GLU A 342 -4.63 -45.47 61.94
CA GLU A 342 -4.52 -46.81 62.51
C GLU A 342 -3.69 -46.82 63.81
N GLN A 343 -2.57 -46.09 63.86
CA GLN A 343 -1.79 -45.91 65.09
C GLN A 343 -2.60 -45.21 66.19
N ARG A 344 -3.32 -44.13 65.88
CA ARG A 344 -4.20 -43.47 66.85
C ARG A 344 -5.29 -44.39 67.37
N THR A 345 -5.89 -45.22 66.52
CA THR A 345 -6.90 -46.20 66.96
C THR A 345 -6.29 -47.27 67.87
N LYS A 346 -5.08 -47.75 67.56
CA LYS A 346 -4.34 -48.69 68.43
C LYS A 346 -3.97 -48.06 69.77
N GLU A 347 -3.50 -46.81 69.78
CA GLU A 347 -3.23 -46.06 71.02
C GLU A 347 -4.51 -45.82 71.84
N GLN A 348 -5.62 -45.46 71.18
CA GLN A 348 -6.89 -45.25 71.84
C GLN A 348 -7.45 -46.55 72.42
N GLN A 349 -7.35 -47.67 71.69
CA GLN A 349 -7.71 -48.99 72.21
C GLN A 349 -6.82 -49.42 73.38
N ALA A 350 -5.51 -49.14 73.34
CA ALA A 350 -4.60 -49.41 74.46
C ALA A 350 -4.95 -48.55 75.69
N ARG A 351 -5.25 -47.26 75.49
CA ARG A 351 -5.73 -46.37 76.57
C ARG A 351 -7.09 -46.79 77.11
N GLU A 352 -8.00 -47.26 76.26
CA GLU A 352 -9.28 -47.80 76.69
C GLU A 352 -9.12 -49.12 77.45
N GLN A 353 -8.20 -50.00 77.05
CA GLN A 353 -7.89 -51.20 77.82
C GLN A 353 -7.27 -50.84 79.17
N GLN A 354 -6.35 -49.88 79.22
CA GLN A 354 -5.77 -49.38 80.47
C GLN A 354 -6.82 -48.69 81.36
N ALA A 355 -7.73 -47.91 80.77
CA ALA A 355 -8.84 -47.30 81.47
C ALA A 355 -9.87 -48.35 81.93
N LYS A 356 -10.11 -49.41 81.16
CA LYS A 356 -10.94 -50.55 81.57
C LYS A 356 -10.30 -51.30 82.73
N GLN A 357 -8.99 -51.52 82.70
CA GLN A 357 -8.21 -52.09 83.81
C GLN A 357 -8.37 -51.23 85.07
N ASN A 358 -8.15 -49.92 84.95
CA ASN A 358 -8.33 -48.96 86.05
C ASN A 358 -9.79 -48.84 86.51
N SER A 359 -10.77 -49.04 85.62
CA SER A 359 -12.20 -49.03 85.95
C SER A 359 -12.69 -50.33 86.59
N LEU A 360 -12.02 -51.45 86.30
CA LEU A 360 -12.22 -52.75 86.95
C LEU A 360 -11.71 -52.70 88.40
N ASP A 361 -10.63 -51.95 88.65
CA ASP A 361 -10.17 -51.65 90.02
C ASP A 361 -11.10 -50.66 90.77
N ALA A 362 -11.90 -49.87 90.05
CA ALA A 362 -12.76 -48.83 90.62
C ALA A 362 -14.27 -49.18 90.67
N ARG A 363 -14.68 -50.39 90.27
CA ARG A 363 -16.09 -50.84 90.27
C ARG A 363 -16.29 -52.12 91.09
N VAL A 364 -15.95 -52.05 92.38
CA VAL A 364 -16.85 -52.56 93.42
C VAL A 364 -17.92 -51.48 93.60
N SER A 365 -19.20 -51.87 93.65
CA SER A 365 -20.42 -51.03 93.78
C SER A 365 -21.21 -50.77 92.48
N GLU A 366 -22.08 -51.76 92.17
CA GLU A 366 -23.49 -51.71 91.71
C GLU A 366 -24.25 -50.36 91.54
N PRO A 367 -25.49 -50.35 90.97
CA PRO A 367 -26.03 -51.10 89.82
C PRO A 367 -26.90 -50.24 88.86
N LEU A 368 -27.25 -50.89 87.74
CA LEU A 368 -28.35 -50.72 86.77
C LEU A 368 -29.47 -49.67 87.01
N LEU A 369 -29.90 -48.97 85.95
CA LEU A 369 -31.25 -49.06 85.33
C LEU A 369 -31.51 -48.05 84.16
N GLN A 370 -32.21 -48.55 83.14
CA GLN A 370 -33.26 -47.93 82.27
C GLN A 370 -32.96 -47.02 81.05
N LEU A 371 -33.09 -47.65 79.86
CA LEU A 371 -33.85 -47.35 78.63
C LEU A 371 -34.58 -45.98 78.43
N HIS A 372 -34.36 -45.30 77.27
CA HIS A 372 -35.22 -45.31 76.05
C HIS A 372 -34.71 -44.31 74.96
N PRO A 373 -35.19 -44.39 73.69
CA PRO A 373 -34.51 -43.91 72.48
C PRO A 373 -35.13 -42.65 71.84
N TRP A 374 -34.35 -41.91 71.03
CA TRP A 374 -34.88 -40.98 70.02
C TRP A 374 -34.11 -41.03 68.69
N SER A 375 -34.91 -40.88 67.64
CA SER A 375 -34.67 -40.83 66.20
C SER A 375 -34.22 -39.45 65.69
N LEU A 376 -33.49 -39.39 64.56
CA LEU A 376 -33.61 -38.42 63.44
C LEU A 376 -32.54 -38.78 62.37
N ASN A 377 -32.94 -39.32 61.22
CA ASN A 377 -33.24 -38.62 59.94
C ASN A 377 -32.01 -38.02 59.24
N LEU A 378 -31.61 -38.61 58.10
CA LEU A 378 -31.12 -37.92 56.90
C LEU A 378 -31.26 -38.88 55.69
N GLU A 379 -31.82 -38.34 54.60
CA GLU A 379 -32.38 -39.00 53.43
C GLU A 379 -31.34 -39.55 52.42
N PRO A 380 -31.70 -40.55 51.57
CA PRO A 380 -30.89 -40.97 50.44
C PRO A 380 -31.25 -40.25 49.13
N MET A 381 -30.26 -39.66 48.45
CA MET A 381 -30.42 -39.13 47.08
C MET A 381 -30.36 -40.24 46.01
N LYS A 382 -31.28 -40.13 45.06
CA LYS A 382 -31.56 -41.02 43.91
C LYS A 382 -30.46 -40.99 42.83
N PRO A 383 -30.33 -42.06 42.02
CA PRO A 383 -29.61 -42.03 40.75
C PRO A 383 -30.53 -41.54 39.62
N LEU A 384 -30.02 -40.64 38.76
CA LEU A 384 -30.67 -40.24 37.50
C LEU A 384 -29.98 -40.93 36.33
N SER A 385 -30.73 -41.76 35.62
CA SER A 385 -30.41 -42.27 34.28
C SER A 385 -30.68 -41.21 33.23
N ILE A 386 -29.80 -41.10 32.24
CA ILE A 386 -30.02 -40.31 31.02
C ILE A 386 -30.25 -41.28 29.87
N ASP A 387 -31.50 -41.35 29.42
CA ASP A 387 -31.88 -41.68 28.05
C ASP A 387 -32.67 -40.46 27.53
N SER A 388 -32.27 -39.89 26.39
CA SER A 388 -33.20 -39.33 25.38
C SER A 388 -32.49 -38.68 24.19
N LEU A 389 -33.04 -38.99 23.00
CA LEU A 389 -32.93 -38.30 21.69
C LEU A 389 -31.80 -38.71 20.73
N GLY A 390 -31.90 -39.94 20.21
CA GLY A 390 -31.46 -40.26 18.85
C GLY A 390 -32.66 -40.25 17.90
N MET A 391 -32.74 -39.24 17.02
CA MET A 391 -33.73 -39.16 15.93
C MET A 391 -33.01 -39.07 14.57
N ILE A 392 -33.19 -40.13 13.79
CA ILE A 392 -33.57 -40.16 12.36
C ILE A 392 -32.77 -39.28 11.36
N TYR A 393 -31.98 -39.92 10.48
CA TYR A 393 -32.05 -39.67 9.04
C TYR A 393 -31.55 -40.88 8.23
N ASN A 394 -32.38 -41.35 7.29
CA ASN A 394 -32.18 -42.53 6.43
C ASN A 394 -32.00 -42.06 4.97
N PRO A 395 -31.15 -42.68 4.14
CA PRO A 395 -30.88 -42.23 2.78
C PRO A 395 -31.87 -42.83 1.74
N PRO A 396 -32.20 -42.13 0.64
CA PRO A 396 -33.06 -42.72 -0.38
C PRO A 396 -32.27 -43.59 -1.37
N LYS A 397 -32.78 -44.82 -1.55
CA LYS A 397 -32.41 -45.77 -2.61
C LYS A 397 -33.04 -45.35 -3.94
N LYS A 398 -32.26 -45.52 -5.01
CA LYS A 398 -32.69 -45.43 -6.40
C LYS A 398 -33.63 -46.59 -6.75
N THR A 399 -34.71 -46.28 -7.44
CA THR A 399 -35.55 -47.23 -8.19
C THR A 399 -35.58 -46.83 -9.66
N THR A 400 -35.25 -47.80 -10.50
CA THR A 400 -35.44 -47.82 -11.96
C THR A 400 -36.89 -48.16 -12.29
N GLN A 401 -37.52 -47.41 -13.20
CA GLN A 401 -38.45 -47.96 -14.17
C GLN A 401 -38.71 -46.99 -15.32
N ASP A 402 -38.51 -47.48 -16.54
CA ASP A 402 -39.01 -46.93 -17.80
C ASP A 402 -40.55 -46.87 -17.81
N VAL A 403 -41.11 -45.90 -18.53
CA VAL A 403 -41.95 -46.06 -19.74
C VAL A 403 -42.40 -44.67 -20.21
N GLY A 404 -42.50 -44.49 -21.53
CA GLY A 404 -42.50 -43.21 -22.22
C GLY A 404 -43.75 -42.34 -22.09
N ASN A 405 -43.61 -41.08 -22.50
CA ASN A 405 -44.58 -40.49 -23.41
C ASN A 405 -43.97 -39.36 -24.24
N SER A 406 -44.11 -39.54 -25.55
CA SER A 406 -43.73 -38.63 -26.62
C SER A 406 -44.85 -37.63 -26.91
N SER A 407 -44.54 -36.34 -26.89
CA SER A 407 -45.06 -35.27 -27.78
C SER A 407 -44.85 -33.91 -27.09
N ASN A 408 -44.09 -33.02 -27.74
CA ASN A 408 -43.85 -31.58 -27.48
C ASN A 408 -42.38 -31.14 -27.62
N THR A 409 -41.48 -32.00 -28.10
CA THR A 409 -40.06 -31.66 -28.33
C THR A 409 -39.75 -31.02 -29.69
N LEU A 410 -40.75 -30.79 -30.56
CA LEU A 410 -40.49 -30.23 -31.89
C LEU A 410 -40.51 -28.68 -31.93
N THR A 411 -41.23 -28.00 -31.04
CA THR A 411 -41.34 -26.52 -31.07
C THR A 411 -40.26 -25.81 -30.24
N SER A 412 -39.79 -26.39 -29.14
CA SER A 412 -38.71 -25.79 -28.33
C SER A 412 -37.34 -25.87 -29.00
N ASN A 413 -37.08 -26.94 -29.78
CA ASN A 413 -35.80 -27.11 -30.46
C ASN A 413 -35.63 -26.17 -31.67
N ILE A 414 -36.72 -25.72 -32.29
CA ILE A 414 -36.69 -24.75 -33.40
C ILE A 414 -36.45 -23.33 -32.87
N ILE A 415 -36.99 -22.98 -31.69
CA ILE A 415 -36.75 -21.67 -31.08
C ILE A 415 -35.31 -21.58 -30.52
N ILE A 416 -34.78 -22.67 -29.94
CA ILE A 416 -33.40 -22.72 -29.45
C ILE A 416 -32.39 -22.71 -30.63
N SER A 417 -32.70 -23.38 -31.74
CA SER A 417 -31.81 -23.38 -32.91
C SER A 417 -31.84 -22.05 -33.66
N ALA A 418 -32.99 -21.37 -33.74
CA ALA A 418 -33.10 -20.05 -34.36
C ALA A 418 -32.43 -18.96 -33.50
N ALA A 419 -32.62 -18.98 -32.18
CA ALA A 419 -31.91 -18.07 -31.28
C ALA A 419 -30.41 -18.35 -31.24
N GLY A 420 -30.01 -19.63 -31.28
CA GLY A 420 -28.61 -20.04 -31.39
C GLY A 420 -27.98 -19.59 -32.70
N ALA A 421 -28.66 -19.77 -33.83
CA ALA A 421 -28.20 -19.32 -35.14
C ALA A 421 -28.11 -17.79 -35.21
N LEU A 422 -29.12 -17.06 -34.72
CA LEU A 422 -29.11 -15.60 -34.70
C LEU A 422 -27.98 -15.06 -33.80
N LEU A 423 -27.78 -15.67 -32.63
CA LEU A 423 -26.68 -15.30 -31.73
C LEU A 423 -25.33 -15.64 -32.34
N THR A 424 -25.22 -16.79 -33.02
CA THR A 424 -23.99 -17.19 -33.72
C THR A 424 -23.72 -16.25 -34.88
N THR A 425 -24.72 -15.87 -35.67
CA THR A 425 -24.57 -14.91 -36.76
C THR A 425 -24.19 -13.54 -36.22
N ILE A 426 -24.86 -13.04 -35.18
CA ILE A 426 -24.50 -11.75 -34.55
C ILE A 426 -23.06 -11.82 -33.99
N LEU A 427 -22.69 -12.88 -33.28
CA LEU A 427 -21.32 -13.06 -32.77
C LEU A 427 -20.30 -13.21 -33.90
N THR A 428 -20.65 -13.90 -35.00
CA THR A 428 -19.74 -14.08 -36.14
C THR A 428 -19.59 -12.79 -36.91
N THR A 429 -20.67 -12.04 -37.15
CA THR A 429 -20.65 -10.72 -37.80
C THR A 429 -19.88 -9.71 -36.96
N LEU A 430 -20.12 -9.67 -35.64
CA LEU A 430 -19.34 -8.84 -34.71
C LEU A 430 -17.88 -9.29 -34.67
N TYR A 431 -17.61 -10.60 -34.78
CA TYR A 431 -16.25 -11.14 -34.82
C TYR A 431 -15.55 -10.82 -36.16
N THR A 432 -16.23 -10.87 -37.31
CA THR A 432 -15.65 -10.48 -38.60
C THR A 432 -15.49 -8.97 -38.74
N GLU A 433 -16.41 -8.16 -38.22
CA GLU A 433 -16.23 -6.71 -38.16
C GLU A 433 -15.12 -6.32 -37.18
N ALA A 434 -15.04 -6.97 -36.02
CA ALA A 434 -13.92 -6.79 -35.10
C ALA A 434 -12.61 -7.24 -35.73
N LYS A 435 -12.58 -8.38 -36.43
CA LYS A 435 -11.37 -8.90 -37.11
C LYS A 435 -10.93 -7.99 -38.25
N GLY A 436 -11.87 -7.42 -39.02
CA GLY A 436 -11.57 -6.41 -40.03
C GLY A 436 -10.98 -5.12 -39.44
N TYR A 437 -11.41 -4.73 -38.25
CA TYR A 437 -10.78 -3.65 -37.47
C TYR A 437 -9.40 -4.06 -36.91
N PHE A 438 -9.24 -5.29 -36.42
CA PHE A 438 -7.99 -5.78 -35.82
C PHE A 438 -6.87 -6.07 -36.84
N GLU A 439 -7.21 -6.39 -38.09
CA GLU A 439 -6.21 -6.62 -39.15
C GLU A 439 -5.77 -5.32 -39.85
N SER A 440 -6.53 -4.22 -39.72
CA SER A 440 -6.07 -2.88 -40.09
C SER A 440 -5.39 -2.11 -38.95
N ASP A 441 -5.63 -2.50 -37.69
CA ASP A 441 -5.01 -1.94 -36.48
C ASP A 441 -4.20 -2.99 -35.71
N THR A 442 -3.10 -3.50 -36.26
CA THR A 442 -2.12 -4.29 -35.49
C THR A 442 -1.34 -3.47 -34.44
N ASN A 443 -1.80 -2.25 -34.13
CA ASN A 443 -1.32 -1.36 -33.08
C ASN A 443 -2.36 -1.14 -31.95
N VAL A 444 -3.26 -2.09 -31.69
CA VAL A 444 -4.07 -2.05 -30.45
C VAL A 444 -3.21 -2.50 -29.26
N SER A 445 -2.28 -1.63 -28.85
CA SER A 445 -1.81 -1.56 -27.47
C SER A 445 -3.05 -1.51 -26.58
N ALA A 446 -3.14 -2.45 -25.62
CA ALA A 446 -4.16 -2.40 -24.57
C ALA A 446 -4.21 -0.97 -24.07
N LYS A 447 -5.39 -0.33 -24.07
CA LYS A 447 -5.56 1.08 -23.75
C LYS A 447 -5.03 1.33 -22.34
N ILE A 448 -3.73 1.61 -22.22
CA ILE A 448 -3.08 1.83 -20.94
C ILE A 448 -3.76 3.07 -20.40
N ASP A 449 -4.42 2.90 -19.25
CA ASP A 449 -5.11 3.98 -18.58
C ASP A 449 -4.02 4.95 -18.09
N CYS A 450 -3.64 5.88 -18.96
CA CYS A 450 -2.52 6.77 -18.66
C CYS A 450 -2.87 7.57 -17.42
N PRO A 451 -1.99 7.61 -16.41
CA PRO A 451 -2.17 8.48 -15.27
C PRO A 451 -2.53 9.89 -15.72
N GLN A 452 -3.53 10.51 -15.09
CA GLN A 452 -4.00 11.85 -15.48
C GLN A 452 -2.92 12.93 -15.37
N HIS A 453 -1.79 12.64 -14.71
CA HIS A 453 -0.70 13.59 -14.47
C HIS A 453 0.29 13.60 -15.62
N ARG A 454 0.14 14.59 -16.50
CA ARG A 454 1.04 14.84 -17.64
C ARG A 454 2.51 14.87 -17.22
N GLU A 455 2.83 15.48 -16.09
CA GLU A 455 4.22 15.71 -15.70
C GLU A 455 4.90 14.52 -14.98
N THR A 456 4.13 13.50 -14.57
CA THR A 456 4.71 12.30 -13.93
C THR A 456 5.50 11.46 -14.92
N ILE A 457 6.53 10.76 -14.44
CA ILE A 457 7.35 9.88 -15.28
C ILE A 457 6.48 8.76 -15.89
N GLU A 458 5.56 8.22 -15.09
CA GLU A 458 4.57 7.22 -15.51
C GLU A 458 3.63 7.76 -16.60
N GLY A 459 3.16 9.00 -16.43
CA GLY A 459 2.32 9.67 -17.43
C GLY A 459 3.06 9.92 -18.75
N LYS A 460 4.33 10.31 -18.67
CA LYS A 460 5.21 10.48 -19.84
C LYS A 460 5.46 9.14 -20.55
N LEU A 461 5.81 8.10 -19.79
CA LEU A 461 6.03 6.75 -20.32
C LEU A 461 4.78 6.23 -21.04
N CYS A 462 3.61 6.33 -20.40
CA CYS A 462 2.36 5.84 -20.98
C CYS A 462 1.99 6.53 -22.31
N ARG A 463 2.35 7.81 -22.49
CA ARG A 463 2.14 8.48 -23.79
C ARG A 463 3.15 8.03 -24.83
N ILE A 464 4.41 7.89 -24.45
CA ILE A 464 5.48 7.44 -25.35
C ILE A 464 5.30 6.00 -25.81
N ASP A 465 4.79 5.11 -24.96
CA ASP A 465 4.59 3.69 -25.28
C ASP A 465 3.71 3.49 -26.54
N ARG A 466 2.76 4.40 -26.78
CA ARG A 466 1.92 4.42 -28.00
C ARG A 466 2.72 4.55 -29.30
N TYR A 467 3.95 5.04 -29.19
CA TYR A 467 4.85 5.33 -30.31
C TYR A 467 6.11 4.45 -30.27
N HIS A 468 6.16 3.43 -29.41
CA HIS A 468 7.31 2.54 -29.22
C HIS A 468 7.85 1.98 -30.54
N ALA A 469 6.98 1.47 -31.41
CA ALA A 469 7.39 0.88 -32.68
C ALA A 469 8.13 1.88 -33.58
N ALA A 470 7.60 3.10 -33.73
CA ALA A 470 8.22 4.15 -34.54
C ALA A 470 9.57 4.60 -33.97
N ILE A 471 9.65 4.73 -32.63
CA ILE A 471 10.87 5.08 -31.91
C ILE A 471 11.93 4.00 -32.09
N HIS A 472 11.59 2.74 -31.80
CA HIS A 472 12.50 1.60 -31.88
C HIS A 472 13.02 1.39 -33.31
N ASP A 473 12.14 1.48 -34.31
CA ASP A 473 12.53 1.35 -35.71
C ASP A 473 13.51 2.46 -36.14
N ALA A 474 13.30 3.69 -35.67
CA ALA A 474 14.22 4.79 -35.93
C ALA A 474 15.56 4.61 -35.19
N GLU A 475 15.55 4.25 -33.91
CA GLU A 475 16.77 4.00 -33.15
C GLU A 475 17.63 2.92 -33.81
N LYS A 476 17.00 1.81 -34.22
CA LYS A 476 17.66 0.74 -34.96
C LYS A 476 18.17 1.19 -36.33
N LYS A 477 17.38 1.94 -37.09
CA LYS A 477 17.75 2.44 -38.43
C LYS A 477 18.97 3.36 -38.38
N TYR A 478 19.11 4.16 -37.33
CA TYR A 478 20.15 5.17 -37.19
C TYR A 478 21.27 4.79 -36.20
N ASN A 479 21.26 3.56 -35.68
CA ASN A 479 22.20 3.05 -34.68
C ASN A 479 22.31 3.96 -33.45
N ILE A 480 21.16 4.41 -32.94
CA ILE A 480 21.01 5.21 -31.72
C ILE A 480 20.84 4.26 -30.52
N PRO A 481 21.42 4.53 -29.34
CA PRO A 481 21.21 3.74 -28.13
C PRO A 481 19.72 3.55 -27.81
N ASN A 482 19.34 2.33 -27.43
CA ASN A 482 17.93 1.97 -27.16
C ASN A 482 17.31 2.89 -26.10
N GLY A 483 16.12 3.40 -26.39
CA GLY A 483 15.34 4.29 -25.54
C GLY A 483 15.83 5.74 -25.46
N LEU A 484 16.91 6.11 -26.16
CA LEU A 484 17.44 7.49 -26.09
C LEU A 484 16.48 8.49 -26.74
N LEU A 485 15.87 8.14 -27.87
CA LEU A 485 14.83 8.98 -28.50
C LEU A 485 13.59 9.06 -27.61
N ALA A 486 13.20 7.96 -26.96
CA ALA A 486 12.13 8.00 -25.97
C ALA A 486 12.44 8.97 -24.83
N GLY A 487 13.67 8.94 -24.28
CA GLY A 487 14.12 9.87 -23.26
C GLY A 487 14.05 11.33 -23.69
N ILE A 488 14.46 11.64 -24.93
CA ILE A 488 14.34 12.99 -25.51
C ILE A 488 12.87 13.39 -25.64
N ALA A 489 12.01 12.53 -26.19
CA ALA A 489 10.59 12.84 -26.35
C ALA A 489 9.86 13.06 -25.01
N MET A 490 10.22 12.32 -23.96
CA MET A 490 9.72 12.53 -22.58
C MET A 490 10.21 13.84 -21.97
N GLN A 491 11.41 14.29 -22.32
CA GLN A 491 11.98 15.54 -21.83
C GLN A 491 11.43 16.77 -22.56
N GLU A 492 11.30 16.69 -23.89
CA GLU A 492 10.84 17.80 -24.75
C GLU A 492 9.33 17.99 -24.63
N SER A 493 8.53 17.01 -25.08
CA SER A 493 7.07 17.18 -25.18
C SER A 493 6.29 16.52 -24.04
N SER A 494 6.99 15.90 -23.09
CA SER A 494 6.39 14.93 -22.18
C SER A 494 5.69 13.78 -22.92
N GLY A 495 6.14 13.43 -24.12
CA GLY A 495 5.52 12.42 -24.98
C GLY A 495 4.19 12.81 -25.61
N ASP A 496 3.84 14.10 -25.63
CA ASP A 496 2.64 14.60 -26.31
C ASP A 496 2.99 15.08 -27.72
N PRO A 497 2.58 14.36 -28.77
CA PRO A 497 2.91 14.77 -30.14
C PRO A 497 2.21 16.06 -30.57
N THR A 498 1.17 16.52 -29.86
CA THR A 498 0.46 17.77 -30.18
C THR A 498 1.08 19.00 -29.53
N TYR A 499 2.19 18.80 -28.80
CA TYR A 499 2.86 19.86 -28.09
C TYR A 499 3.49 20.90 -29.04
N ILE A 500 3.38 22.17 -28.64
CA ILE A 500 3.96 23.31 -29.36
C ILE A 500 4.72 24.16 -28.35
N GLY A 501 6.04 24.07 -28.40
CA GLY A 501 6.95 24.85 -27.57
C GLY A 501 7.18 26.26 -28.12
N ALA A 502 8.09 26.97 -27.47
CA ALA A 502 8.47 28.32 -27.90
C ALA A 502 9.17 28.32 -29.27
N ASN A 503 10.00 27.31 -29.53
CA ASN A 503 10.86 27.22 -30.71
C ASN A 503 10.60 25.99 -31.57
N GLY A 504 9.73 25.08 -31.12
CA GLY A 504 9.56 23.74 -31.69
C GLY A 504 8.12 23.27 -31.68
N ALA A 505 7.87 22.14 -32.34
CA ALA A 505 6.58 21.46 -32.31
C ALA A 505 6.75 19.96 -32.49
N GLY A 506 5.71 19.21 -32.11
CA GLY A 506 5.69 17.77 -32.24
C GLY A 506 6.30 17.03 -31.06
N LEU A 507 6.47 15.72 -31.24
CA LEU A 507 6.94 14.81 -30.20
C LEU A 507 8.35 15.15 -29.67
N PHE A 508 9.20 15.73 -30.53
CA PHE A 508 10.60 16.06 -30.23
C PHE A 508 10.89 17.58 -30.25
N GLU A 509 9.84 18.41 -30.25
CA GLU A 509 9.98 19.88 -30.34
C GLU A 509 10.93 20.35 -31.48
N LEU A 510 10.85 19.73 -32.66
CA LEU A 510 11.72 20.12 -33.76
C LEU A 510 11.42 21.56 -34.19
N SER A 511 12.48 22.37 -34.25
CA SER A 511 12.38 23.73 -34.76
C SER A 511 11.93 23.72 -36.22
N GLY A 512 11.29 24.80 -36.67
CA GLY A 512 10.85 24.87 -38.06
C GLY A 512 12.01 24.73 -39.06
N ALA A 513 13.20 25.22 -38.70
CA ALA A 513 14.40 25.08 -39.52
C ALA A 513 14.93 23.64 -39.52
N ASP A 514 15.02 22.99 -38.35
CA ASP A 514 15.48 21.60 -38.24
C ASP A 514 14.54 20.64 -38.98
N ALA A 515 13.23 20.83 -38.82
CA ALA A 515 12.20 20.07 -39.51
C ALA A 515 12.29 20.23 -41.04
N ALA A 516 12.41 21.47 -41.53
CA ALA A 516 12.56 21.73 -42.96
C ALA A 516 13.86 21.12 -43.52
N ASN A 517 14.98 21.22 -42.79
CA ASN A 517 16.25 20.59 -43.16
C ASN A 517 16.17 19.06 -43.19
N ALA A 518 15.30 18.47 -42.37
CA ALA A 518 15.00 17.04 -42.38
C ALA A 518 14.04 16.64 -43.52
N GLY A 519 13.49 17.59 -44.28
CA GLY A 519 12.56 17.35 -45.38
C GLY A 519 11.07 17.32 -44.95
N LEU A 520 10.75 17.78 -43.74
CA LEU A 520 9.37 17.86 -43.26
C LEU A 520 8.65 19.06 -43.86
N ASN A 521 7.35 18.92 -44.13
CA ASN A 521 6.49 20.05 -44.48
C ASN A 521 6.17 20.86 -43.21
N VAL A 522 6.59 22.12 -43.16
CA VAL A 522 6.49 22.96 -41.96
C VAL A 522 5.46 24.07 -42.18
N TYR A 523 4.41 24.06 -41.36
CA TYR A 523 3.44 25.15 -41.29
C TYR A 523 4.07 26.27 -40.45
N GLY A 524 4.32 27.42 -41.09
CA GLY A 524 5.13 28.52 -40.55
C GLY A 524 4.56 29.22 -39.30
N LYS A 525 4.74 30.55 -39.21
CA LYS A 525 4.50 31.33 -37.98
C LYS A 525 3.08 31.26 -37.38
N ASN A 526 2.10 30.68 -38.09
CA ASN A 526 0.71 30.57 -37.64
C ASN A 526 0.37 29.24 -36.95
N LEU A 527 1.37 28.40 -36.64
CA LEU A 527 1.14 27.05 -36.10
C LEU A 527 0.30 27.04 -34.83
N GLN A 528 0.58 27.91 -33.85
CA GLN A 528 -0.19 27.98 -32.61
C GLN A 528 -1.67 28.34 -32.84
N ARG A 529 -1.93 29.21 -33.83
CA ARG A 529 -3.31 29.59 -34.19
C ARG A 529 -4.04 28.41 -34.82
N MET A 530 -3.37 27.68 -35.71
CA MET A 530 -3.92 26.48 -36.36
C MET A 530 -4.21 25.37 -35.33
N ALA A 531 -3.28 25.11 -34.40
CA ALA A 531 -3.48 24.10 -33.35
C ALA A 531 -4.71 24.39 -32.49
N LYS A 532 -4.92 25.66 -32.11
CA LYS A 532 -6.11 26.11 -31.39
C LYS A 532 -7.39 25.94 -32.22
N GLN A 533 -7.34 26.22 -33.53
CA GLN A 533 -8.49 26.05 -34.43
C GLN A 533 -8.87 24.57 -34.59
N GLN A 534 -7.89 23.67 -34.59
CA GLN A 534 -8.11 22.22 -34.70
C GLN A 534 -8.33 21.52 -33.35
N ASN A 535 -8.48 22.29 -32.26
CA ASN A 535 -8.65 21.75 -30.91
C ASN A 535 -7.60 20.68 -30.54
N HIS A 536 -6.35 20.88 -31.01
CA HIS A 536 -5.23 19.96 -30.80
C HIS A 536 -5.48 18.51 -31.24
N ARG A 537 -6.30 18.28 -32.27
CA ARG A 537 -6.48 16.95 -32.85
C ARG A 537 -5.27 16.59 -33.71
N LEU A 538 -4.54 15.54 -33.31
CA LEU A 538 -3.29 15.13 -33.95
C LEU A 538 -3.44 14.88 -35.46
N GLU A 539 -4.49 14.16 -35.87
CA GLU A 539 -4.81 13.87 -37.28
C GLU A 539 -4.97 15.15 -38.11
N ASP A 540 -5.64 16.16 -37.56
CA ASP A 540 -5.87 17.43 -38.24
C ASP A 540 -4.56 18.22 -38.35
N MET A 541 -3.70 18.16 -37.32
CA MET A 541 -2.42 18.88 -37.30
C MET A 541 -1.37 18.27 -38.24
N ASP A 542 -1.31 16.94 -38.33
CA ASP A 542 -0.40 16.20 -39.23
C ASP A 542 -0.61 16.58 -40.71
N ASN A 543 -1.88 16.79 -41.11
CA ASN A 543 -2.21 17.23 -42.47
C ASN A 543 -1.62 18.59 -42.86
N TYR A 544 -1.29 19.44 -41.88
CA TYR A 544 -0.74 20.78 -42.13
C TYR A 544 0.76 20.86 -41.87
N ASP A 545 1.27 20.13 -40.88
CA ASP A 545 2.67 20.18 -40.47
C ASP A 545 3.18 18.79 -40.09
N SER A 546 4.15 18.31 -40.86
CA SER A 546 4.76 16.99 -40.72
C SER A 546 5.46 16.77 -39.38
N ARG A 547 5.70 17.81 -38.56
CA ARG A 547 6.20 17.64 -37.18
C ARG A 547 5.19 16.94 -36.26
N PHE A 548 3.90 16.93 -36.62
CA PHE A 548 2.88 16.16 -35.91
C PHE A 548 2.76 14.71 -36.41
N SER A 549 3.39 14.38 -37.53
CA SER A 549 3.47 13.00 -38.05
C SER A 549 4.44 12.18 -37.21
N ILE A 550 3.95 11.23 -36.40
CA ILE A 550 4.80 10.44 -35.49
C ILE A 550 5.98 9.79 -36.23
N GLY A 551 5.72 9.11 -37.35
CA GLY A 551 6.78 8.44 -38.10
C GLY A 551 7.80 9.43 -38.69
N GLN A 552 7.33 10.50 -39.33
CA GLN A 552 8.23 11.47 -40.00
C GLN A 552 9.01 12.31 -38.98
N THR A 553 8.38 12.76 -37.89
CA THR A 553 9.08 13.54 -36.85
C THR A 553 10.09 12.69 -36.10
N THR A 554 9.83 11.40 -35.88
CA THR A 554 10.78 10.48 -35.23
C THR A 554 11.99 10.22 -36.12
N ASP A 555 11.77 9.96 -37.41
CA ASP A 555 12.86 9.82 -38.40
C ASP A 555 13.72 11.08 -38.50
N ALA A 556 13.08 12.26 -38.54
CA ALA A 556 13.75 13.55 -38.57
C ALA A 556 14.58 13.82 -37.31
N ALA A 557 14.03 13.51 -36.12
CA ALA A 557 14.75 13.65 -34.85
C ALA A 557 15.95 12.71 -34.78
N ALA A 558 15.78 11.45 -35.19
CA ALA A 558 16.85 10.46 -35.27
C ALA A 558 17.97 10.94 -36.20
N LYS A 559 17.62 11.40 -37.41
CA LYS A 559 18.58 11.94 -38.38
C LYS A 559 19.35 13.15 -37.83
N LYS A 560 18.68 14.08 -37.14
CA LYS A 560 19.31 15.23 -36.48
C LYS A 560 20.28 14.78 -35.39
N LEU A 561 19.86 13.86 -34.52
CA LEU A 561 20.68 13.36 -33.42
C LEU A 561 21.94 12.63 -33.92
N THR A 562 21.80 11.77 -34.94
CA THR A 562 22.94 11.08 -35.58
C THR A 562 23.89 12.06 -36.26
N ALA A 563 23.38 13.10 -36.92
CA ALA A 563 24.22 14.17 -37.48
C ALA A 563 25.03 14.87 -36.38
N LEU A 564 24.41 15.22 -35.25
CA LEU A 564 25.11 15.80 -34.10
C LEU A 564 26.19 14.87 -33.55
N HIS A 565 25.87 13.58 -33.34
CA HIS A 565 26.80 12.56 -32.88
C HIS A 565 28.01 12.38 -33.82
N SER A 566 27.79 12.37 -35.14
CA SER A 566 28.89 12.29 -36.11
C SER A 566 29.83 13.50 -36.05
N THR A 567 29.31 14.69 -35.67
CA THR A 567 30.14 15.90 -35.59
C THR A 567 31.02 15.97 -34.34
N THR A 568 30.73 15.14 -33.33
CA THR A 568 31.57 15.00 -32.12
C THR A 568 32.67 13.97 -32.26
N HIS A 569 32.55 13.06 -33.22
CA HIS A 569 33.53 12.02 -33.45
C HIS A 569 34.69 12.57 -34.29
N LEU A 570 35.44 13.54 -33.75
CA LEU A 570 36.69 13.96 -34.34
C LEU A 570 37.75 12.88 -34.04
N PRO A 571 38.28 12.19 -35.05
CA PRO A 571 39.28 11.14 -34.84
C PRO A 571 40.52 11.76 -34.19
N GLY A 572 40.75 11.45 -32.91
CA GLY A 572 41.93 11.88 -32.15
C GLY A 572 41.65 12.47 -30.76
N GLU A 573 40.41 12.83 -30.42
CA GLU A 573 40.13 13.55 -29.15
C GLU A 573 39.84 12.65 -27.94
N GLY A 574 39.88 11.32 -28.08
CA GLY A 574 39.74 10.39 -26.95
C GLY A 574 38.38 10.44 -26.22
N ILE A 575 37.37 11.08 -26.82
CA ILE A 575 36.01 11.13 -26.30
C ILE A 575 35.41 9.72 -26.39
N SER A 576 34.86 9.22 -25.28
CA SER A 576 34.22 7.91 -25.28
C SER A 576 32.94 7.93 -26.13
N GLU A 577 32.53 6.79 -26.68
CA GLU A 577 31.26 6.69 -27.43
C GLU A 577 30.05 7.15 -26.61
N LYS A 578 30.09 6.96 -25.29
CA LYS A 578 29.07 7.46 -24.39
C LYS A 578 29.05 9.00 -24.37
N ASP A 579 30.22 9.61 -24.18
CA ASP A 579 30.34 11.06 -24.09
C ASP A 579 29.94 11.76 -25.41
N SER A 580 30.10 11.09 -26.56
CA SER A 580 29.62 11.62 -27.84
C SER A 580 28.09 11.62 -27.95
N TRP A 581 27.39 10.64 -27.39
CA TRP A 581 25.92 10.67 -27.31
C TRP A 581 25.42 11.72 -26.32
N ASP A 582 26.05 11.85 -25.15
CA ASP A 582 25.73 12.88 -24.16
C ASP A 582 25.84 14.28 -24.78
N PHE A 583 26.90 14.54 -25.55
CA PHE A 583 27.02 15.78 -26.31
C PHE A 583 25.93 15.92 -27.36
N ALA A 584 25.64 14.88 -28.14
CA ALA A 584 24.61 14.93 -29.18
C ALA A 584 23.23 15.29 -28.58
N VAL A 585 22.91 14.74 -27.41
CA VAL A 585 21.70 15.05 -26.63
C VAL A 585 21.69 16.51 -26.17
N ALA A 586 22.80 17.02 -25.61
CA ALA A 586 22.89 18.43 -25.22
C ALA A 586 22.75 19.37 -26.44
N ALA A 587 23.43 19.05 -27.54
CA ALA A 587 23.39 19.80 -28.78
C ALA A 587 22.03 19.74 -29.47
N PHE A 588 21.24 18.68 -29.25
CA PHE A 588 19.90 18.55 -29.78
C PHE A 588 18.98 19.67 -29.26
N ALA A 589 19.04 19.94 -27.96
CA ALA A 589 18.22 20.93 -27.27
C ALA A 589 18.78 22.36 -27.38
N TYR A 590 20.10 22.52 -27.26
CA TYR A 590 20.72 23.86 -27.12
C TYR A 590 21.58 24.31 -28.30
N GLY A 591 21.72 23.47 -29.32
CA GLY A 591 22.64 23.71 -30.43
C GLY A 591 24.10 23.39 -30.08
N LYS A 592 24.91 23.18 -31.12
CA LYS A 592 26.30 22.69 -31.01
C LYS A 592 27.21 23.62 -30.21
N ASP A 593 27.06 24.93 -30.40
CA ASP A 593 27.95 25.93 -29.78
C ASP A 593 27.74 26.06 -28.27
N THR A 594 26.57 25.61 -27.79
CA THR A 594 26.17 25.72 -26.40
C THR A 594 26.33 24.41 -25.64
N ALA A 595 26.33 23.27 -26.34
CA ALA A 595 26.34 21.89 -25.83
C ALA A 595 27.39 21.60 -24.73
N MET A 596 28.55 22.28 -24.74
CA MET A 596 29.64 22.05 -23.79
C MET A 596 29.53 22.80 -22.46
N GLN A 597 28.46 23.56 -22.23
CA GLN A 597 28.31 24.30 -20.97
C GLN A 597 27.76 23.40 -19.84
N GLU A 598 28.37 23.47 -18.65
CA GLU A 598 28.05 22.62 -17.48
C GLU A 598 26.55 22.59 -17.12
N ARG A 599 25.83 23.72 -17.31
CA ARG A 599 24.38 23.81 -17.06
C ARG A 599 23.53 22.87 -17.93
N GLN A 600 24.08 22.37 -19.03
CA GLN A 600 23.37 21.51 -19.99
C GLN A 600 23.45 20.03 -19.61
N MET A 601 24.30 19.68 -18.65
CA MET A 601 24.38 18.32 -18.11
C MET A 601 23.10 17.91 -17.36
N ASN A 602 22.30 18.86 -16.86
CA ASN A 602 21.01 18.51 -16.24
C ASN A 602 20.00 18.00 -17.27
N TYR A 603 19.99 18.57 -18.48
CA TYR A 603 19.13 18.09 -19.57
C TYR A 603 19.53 16.65 -19.96
N VAL A 604 20.83 16.42 -20.16
CA VAL A 604 21.38 15.08 -20.47
C VAL A 604 21.05 14.07 -19.37
N LYS A 605 21.25 14.43 -18.09
CA LYS A 605 20.90 13.58 -16.95
C LYS A 605 19.41 13.21 -16.93
N ASN A 606 18.52 14.17 -17.21
CA ASN A 606 17.08 13.91 -17.24
C ASN A 606 16.71 12.98 -18.40
N VAL A 607 17.28 13.21 -19.60
CA VAL A 607 17.07 12.34 -20.76
C VAL A 607 17.53 10.91 -20.45
N HIS A 608 18.69 10.72 -19.81
CA HIS A 608 19.13 9.38 -19.41
C HIS A 608 18.27 8.75 -18.32
N ALA A 609 17.78 9.53 -17.35
CA ALA A 609 16.85 9.02 -16.36
C ALA A 609 15.54 8.52 -17.02
N PHE A 610 15.04 9.24 -18.02
CA PHE A 610 13.88 8.80 -18.81
C PHE A 610 14.19 7.61 -19.72
N GLN A 611 15.35 7.59 -20.36
CA GLN A 611 15.82 6.45 -21.16
C GLN A 611 15.90 5.18 -20.31
N GLU A 612 16.55 5.25 -19.14
CA GLU A 612 16.68 4.12 -18.22
C GLU A 612 15.30 3.64 -17.75
N TYR A 613 14.43 4.58 -17.37
CA TYR A 613 13.06 4.25 -16.99
C TYR A 613 12.29 3.59 -18.14
N TYR A 614 12.42 4.07 -19.37
CA TYR A 614 11.78 3.49 -20.55
C TYR A 614 12.25 2.05 -20.81
N VAL A 615 13.56 1.81 -20.82
CA VAL A 615 14.14 0.47 -21.05
C VAL A 615 13.75 -0.52 -19.94
N LEU A 616 13.74 -0.08 -18.67
CA LEU A 616 13.35 -0.92 -17.53
C LEU A 616 11.90 -1.44 -17.63
N HIS A 617 11.03 -0.78 -18.38
CA HIS A 617 9.63 -1.17 -18.55
C HIS A 617 9.37 -2.03 -19.80
N GLY A 618 10.43 -2.61 -20.40
CA GLY A 618 10.31 -3.66 -21.40
C GLY A 618 10.39 -3.18 -22.85
N HIS A 619 11.08 -2.06 -23.09
CA HIS A 619 11.25 -1.45 -24.41
C HIS A 619 12.69 -1.50 -24.92
#